data_AF-A0A2N5BX05-F1
#
_entry.id   AF-A0A2N5BX05-F1
#
_cell.length_a   1.000
_cell.length_b   1.000
_cell.length_c   1.000
_cell.angle_alpha   90.00
_cell.angle_beta   90.00
_cell.angle_gamma   90.00
#
_symmetry.space_group_name_H-M   'P 1'
#
loop_
_entity.id
_entity.type
_entity.pdbx_description
1 polymer ?
#
loop_
_entity_poly.entity_id
_entity_poly.type
_entity_poly.pdbx_seq_one_letter_code
_entity_poly.pdbx_strand_id
1 'polypeptide(L)'
;MQIRKMTQEDLPSANALCLEAFMLAVAPSLSAQGVETFAKVVAQKAFAERMVSDNLMLVCVAEGTLVGLIELKEGRHVAMLFVAPAWQRHGVGRRLMNAALEQARANVVTVRASLSSVAAYERYGFALAGEVGELAGLIYQPMEKWLTISSAVYDPGCCS
;
A
#
# COMPACT_ATOMS: atom_id res chain seq x y z
N MET A 1 -2.43 -18.12 5.21
CA MET A 1 -2.41 -16.73 4.68
C MET A 1 -1.72 -16.71 3.32
N GLN A 2 -2.44 -16.36 2.26
CA GLN A 2 -1.94 -16.33 0.88
C GLN A 2 -1.90 -14.88 0.38
N ILE A 3 -0.84 -14.49 -0.33
CA ILE A 3 -0.82 -13.24 -1.10
C ILE A 3 -0.99 -13.58 -2.57
N ARG A 4 -1.87 -12.86 -3.26
CA ARG A 4 -2.11 -13.01 -4.70
C ARG A 4 -2.51 -11.68 -5.32
N LYS A 5 -2.49 -11.61 -6.66
CA LYS A 5 -3.08 -10.47 -7.38
C LYS A 5 -4.58 -10.37 -7.06
N MET A 6 -5.05 -9.14 -6.94
CA MET A 6 -6.47 -8.83 -6.82
C MET A 6 -7.18 -9.18 -8.14
N THR A 7 -8.40 -9.70 -8.05
CA THR A 7 -9.29 -9.95 -9.19
C THR A 7 -10.56 -9.09 -9.07
N GLN A 8 -11.40 -9.08 -10.12
CA GLN A 8 -12.65 -8.32 -10.07
C GLN A 8 -13.62 -8.83 -9.00
N GLU A 9 -13.56 -10.13 -8.68
CA GLU A 9 -14.38 -10.74 -7.64
C GLU A 9 -14.03 -10.23 -6.24
N ASP A 10 -12.81 -9.73 -6.04
CA ASP A 10 -12.37 -9.17 -4.76
C ASP A 10 -12.89 -7.75 -4.52
N LEU A 11 -13.39 -7.04 -5.53
CA LEU A 11 -13.73 -5.62 -5.45
C LEU A 11 -14.68 -5.27 -4.30
N PRO A 12 -15.77 -6.04 -4.04
CA PRO A 12 -16.65 -5.77 -2.91
C PRO A 12 -15.92 -5.90 -1.56
N SER A 13 -15.14 -6.97 -1.38
CA SER A 13 -14.39 -7.22 -0.15
C SER A 13 -13.25 -6.22 0.06
N ALA A 14 -12.56 -5.82 -1.01
CA ALA A 14 -11.51 -4.81 -0.99
C ALA A 14 -12.05 -3.44 -0.57
N ASN A 15 -13.19 -3.02 -1.16
CA ASN A 15 -13.88 -1.78 -0.78
C ASN A 15 -14.28 -1.81 0.71
N ALA A 16 -14.96 -2.88 1.14
CA ALA A 16 -15.41 -3.02 2.53
C ALA A 16 -14.24 -2.97 3.52
N LEU A 17 -13.16 -3.71 3.26
CA LEU A 17 -11.97 -3.73 4.10
C LEU A 17 -11.31 -2.35 4.19
N CYS A 18 -11.15 -1.65 3.07
CA CYS A 18 -10.49 -0.34 3.08
C CYS A 18 -11.34 0.69 3.83
N LEU A 19 -12.67 0.68 3.63
CA LEU A 19 -13.58 1.55 4.37
C LEU A 19 -13.55 1.26 5.87
N GLU A 20 -13.66 0.00 6.28
CA GLU A 20 -13.64 -0.38 7.70
C GLU A 20 -12.34 0.09 8.39
N ALA A 21 -11.19 -0.26 7.80
CA ALA A 21 -9.90 0.11 8.36
C ALA A 21 -9.68 1.64 8.39
N PHE A 22 -10.12 2.35 7.35
CA PHE A 22 -10.03 3.81 7.28
C PHE A 22 -10.94 4.50 8.29
N MET A 23 -12.19 4.07 8.40
CA MET A 23 -13.17 4.67 9.32
C MET A 23 -12.74 4.56 10.77
N LEU A 24 -12.06 3.46 11.13
CA LEU A 24 -11.55 3.26 12.47
C LEU A 24 -10.26 4.05 12.77
N ALA A 25 -9.34 4.14 11.81
CA ALA A 25 -7.98 4.61 12.07
C ALA A 25 -7.65 6.03 11.57
N VAL A 26 -8.42 6.55 10.60
CA VAL A 26 -8.08 7.79 9.89
C VAL A 26 -9.25 8.78 9.88
N ALA A 27 -10.48 8.32 9.62
CA ALA A 27 -11.65 9.19 9.52
C ALA A 27 -11.87 10.13 10.74
N PRO A 28 -11.62 9.72 12.00
CA PRO A 28 -11.77 10.62 13.16
C PRO A 28 -10.86 11.86 13.14
N SER A 29 -9.78 11.81 12.35
CA SER A 29 -8.81 12.91 12.20
C SER A 29 -9.05 13.78 10.96
N LEU A 30 -10.08 13.49 10.16
CA LEU A 30 -10.33 14.14 8.88
C LEU A 30 -11.66 14.90 8.86
N SER A 31 -11.77 15.83 7.91
CA SER A 31 -13.03 16.50 7.58
C SER A 31 -13.99 15.56 6.83
N ALA A 32 -15.27 15.94 6.76
CA ALA A 32 -16.26 15.23 5.95
C ALA A 32 -15.84 15.11 4.47
N GLN A 33 -15.18 16.14 3.93
CA GLN A 33 -14.63 16.12 2.57
C GLN A 33 -13.53 15.05 2.42
N GLY A 34 -12.63 14.91 3.42
CA GLY A 34 -11.59 13.89 3.40
C GLY A 34 -12.18 12.47 3.41
N VAL A 35 -13.21 12.24 4.23
CA VAL A 35 -13.93 10.97 4.28
C VAL A 35 -14.61 10.65 2.95
N GLU A 36 -15.31 11.63 2.36
CA GLU A 36 -15.97 11.45 1.05
C GLU A 36 -14.95 11.18 -0.07
N THR A 37 -13.83 11.91 -0.05
CA THR A 37 -12.75 11.73 -1.02
C THR A 37 -12.17 10.32 -0.94
N PHE A 38 -11.90 9.83 0.27
CA PHE A 38 -11.42 8.47 0.44
C PHE A 38 -12.43 7.42 -0.03
N ALA A 39 -13.72 7.60 0.30
CA ALA A 39 -14.77 6.68 -0.13
C ALA A 39 -14.84 6.55 -1.67
N LYS A 40 -14.62 7.65 -2.40
CA LYS A 40 -14.53 7.65 -3.87
C LYS A 40 -13.28 6.90 -4.36
N VAL A 41 -12.13 7.09 -3.70
CA VAL A 41 -10.87 6.41 -4.06
C VAL A 41 -11.01 4.89 -3.95
N VAL A 42 -11.66 4.39 -2.90
CA VAL A 42 -11.83 2.95 -2.67
C VAL A 42 -13.10 2.36 -3.26
N ALA A 43 -13.90 3.15 -3.99
CA ALA A 43 -15.09 2.65 -4.66
C ALA A 43 -14.75 1.53 -5.65
N GLN A 44 -15.62 0.52 -5.79
CA GLN A 44 -15.39 -0.64 -6.66
C GLN A 44 -15.06 -0.22 -8.11
N LYS A 45 -15.78 0.78 -8.64
CA LYS A 45 -15.51 1.34 -9.96
C LYS A 45 -14.10 1.92 -10.08
N ALA A 46 -13.66 2.70 -9.08
CA ALA A 46 -12.34 3.31 -9.07
C ALA A 46 -11.23 2.26 -8.94
N PHE A 47 -11.45 1.20 -8.15
CA PHE A 47 -10.55 0.04 -8.15
C PHE A 47 -10.48 -0.63 -9.52
N ALA A 48 -11.62 -0.92 -10.16
CA ALA A 48 -11.66 -1.56 -11.48
C ALA A 48 -10.90 -0.75 -12.55
N GLU A 49 -11.03 0.58 -12.55
CA GLU A 49 -10.28 1.48 -13.43
C GLU A 49 -8.76 1.44 -13.15
N ARG A 50 -8.37 1.33 -11.89
CA ARG A 50 -6.95 1.22 -11.51
C ARG A 50 -6.37 -0.17 -11.79
N MET A 51 -7.18 -1.22 -11.76
CA MET A 51 -6.75 -2.59 -12.10
C MET A 51 -6.33 -2.74 -13.57
N VAL A 52 -6.89 -1.93 -14.47
CA VAL A 52 -6.49 -1.92 -15.90
C VAL A 52 -5.31 -0.98 -16.17
N SER A 53 -4.91 -0.17 -15.18
CA SER A 53 -3.76 0.71 -15.25
C SER A 53 -2.47 -0.03 -14.88
N ASP A 54 -1.30 0.62 -15.02
CA ASP A 54 0.01 0.08 -14.61
C ASP A 54 0.19 0.13 -13.08
N ASN A 55 -0.73 -0.52 -12.36
CA ASN A 55 -0.78 -0.59 -10.91
C ASN A 55 -0.74 -2.07 -10.50
N LEU A 56 0.20 -2.40 -9.62
CA LEU A 56 0.21 -3.70 -8.97
C LEU A 56 -0.74 -3.66 -7.77
N MET A 57 -1.79 -4.47 -7.82
CA MET A 57 -2.73 -4.65 -6.70
C MET A 57 -2.62 -6.08 -6.15
N LEU A 58 -2.20 -6.20 -4.90
CA LEU A 58 -2.11 -7.48 -4.20
C LEU A 58 -3.08 -7.50 -3.01
N VAL A 59 -3.64 -8.68 -2.77
CA VAL A 59 -4.49 -8.95 -1.61
C VAL A 59 -3.88 -10.05 -0.76
N CYS A 60 -4.11 -9.99 0.55
CA CYS A 60 -3.82 -11.07 1.48
C CYS A 60 -5.13 -11.73 1.87
N VAL A 61 -5.23 -13.05 1.65
CA VAL A 61 -6.38 -13.87 2.01
C VAL A 61 -5.99 -14.79 3.16
N ALA A 62 -6.80 -14.80 4.21
CA ALA A 62 -6.69 -15.71 5.34
C ALA A 62 -8.07 -16.35 5.58
N GLU A 63 -8.11 -17.68 5.69
CA GLU A 63 -9.37 -18.40 5.98
C GLU A 63 -10.50 -18.04 5.00
N GLY A 64 -10.17 -17.94 3.71
CA GLY A 64 -11.11 -17.56 2.65
C GLY A 64 -11.53 -16.07 2.65
N THR A 65 -11.05 -15.28 3.61
CA THR A 65 -11.42 -13.86 3.77
C THR A 65 -10.28 -12.96 3.33
N LEU A 66 -10.60 -11.86 2.63
CA LEU A 66 -9.65 -10.81 2.28
C LEU A 66 -9.34 -9.99 3.54
N VAL A 67 -8.10 -10.07 4.03
CA VAL A 67 -7.66 -9.46 5.30
C VAL A 67 -6.65 -8.33 5.12
N GLY A 68 -6.21 -8.08 3.90
CA GLY A 68 -5.44 -6.88 3.58
C GLY A 68 -5.24 -6.68 2.08
N LEU A 69 -4.86 -5.46 1.73
CA LEU A 69 -4.66 -5.01 0.35
C LEU A 69 -3.48 -4.05 0.29
N ILE A 70 -2.70 -4.13 -0.79
CA ILE A 70 -1.69 -3.12 -1.15
C ILE A 70 -1.81 -2.77 -2.63
N GLU A 71 -1.65 -1.47 -2.94
CA GLU A 71 -1.52 -0.96 -4.30
C GLU A 71 -0.16 -0.27 -4.45
N LEU A 72 0.63 -0.75 -5.41
CA LEU A 72 1.87 -0.12 -5.86
C LEU A 72 1.64 0.46 -7.27
N LYS A 73 1.51 1.78 -7.34
CA LYS A 73 1.32 2.53 -8.58
C LYS A 73 2.66 2.73 -9.28
N GLU A 74 2.68 2.48 -10.60
CA GLU A 74 3.85 2.66 -11.49
C GLU A 74 5.11 1.92 -10.99
N GLY A 75 4.98 0.93 -10.10
CA GLY A 75 6.12 0.21 -9.51
C GLY A 75 6.99 1.06 -8.58
N ARG A 76 6.52 2.23 -8.11
CA ARG A 76 7.34 3.17 -7.31
C ARG A 76 6.59 3.92 -6.22
N HIS A 77 5.27 3.87 -6.19
CA HIS A 77 4.48 4.61 -5.19
C HIS A 77 3.46 3.71 -4.53
N VAL A 78 3.59 3.49 -3.22
CA VAL A 78 2.56 2.77 -2.45
C VAL A 78 1.37 3.70 -2.30
N ALA A 79 0.36 3.49 -3.14
CA ALA A 79 -0.85 4.29 -3.17
C ALA A 79 -1.83 3.91 -2.07
N MET A 80 -1.86 2.62 -1.71
CA MET A 80 -2.71 2.09 -0.64
C MET A 80 -2.05 0.93 0.10
N LEU A 81 -2.26 0.87 1.41
CA LEU A 81 -1.97 -0.30 2.24
C LEU A 81 -2.99 -0.36 3.38
N PHE A 82 -3.84 -1.37 3.36
CA PHE A 82 -4.88 -1.58 4.37
C PHE A 82 -4.83 -3.01 4.91
N VAL A 83 -5.08 -3.14 6.21
CA VAL A 83 -5.19 -4.43 6.91
C VAL A 83 -6.45 -4.37 7.76
N ALA A 84 -7.28 -5.42 7.67
CA ALA A 84 -8.49 -5.55 8.47
C ALA A 84 -8.16 -5.35 9.96
N PRO A 85 -8.94 -4.57 10.73
CA PRO A 85 -8.63 -4.26 12.13
C PRO A 85 -8.30 -5.51 12.97
N ALA A 86 -9.10 -6.58 12.83
CA ALA A 86 -8.89 -7.86 13.52
C ALA A 86 -7.56 -8.57 13.17
N TRP A 87 -6.97 -8.25 12.01
CA TRP A 87 -5.74 -8.86 11.48
C TRP A 87 -4.53 -7.93 11.57
N GLN A 88 -4.68 -6.75 12.18
CA GLN A 88 -3.56 -5.87 12.46
C GLN A 88 -2.60 -6.52 13.46
N ARG A 89 -1.32 -6.14 13.40
CA ARG A 89 -0.24 -6.70 14.25
C ARG A 89 0.03 -8.22 14.08
N HIS A 90 -0.61 -8.89 13.11
CA HIS A 90 -0.33 -10.29 12.74
C HIS A 90 0.67 -10.43 11.57
N GLY A 91 1.42 -9.37 11.26
CA GLY A 91 2.41 -9.37 10.18
C GLY A 91 1.85 -9.23 8.76
N VAL A 92 0.52 -9.14 8.58
CA VAL A 92 -0.14 -9.00 7.26
C VAL A 92 0.42 -7.82 6.46
N GLY A 93 0.48 -6.63 7.06
CA GLY A 93 0.99 -5.42 6.41
C GLY A 93 2.46 -5.55 5.96
N ARG A 94 3.31 -6.18 6.78
CA ARG A 94 4.71 -6.46 6.44
C ARG A 94 4.82 -7.40 5.25
N ARG A 95 4.01 -8.47 5.21
CA ARG A 95 4.02 -9.43 4.08
C ARG A 95 3.55 -8.78 2.78
N LEU A 96 2.49 -7.97 2.83
CA LEU A 96 2.00 -7.22 1.67
C LEU A 96 3.05 -6.22 1.17
N MET A 97 3.66 -5.44 2.09
CA MET A 97 4.71 -4.49 1.75
C MET A 97 5.88 -5.18 1.06
N ASN A 98 6.42 -6.25 1.65
CA ASN A 98 7.55 -6.98 1.05
C ASN A 98 7.21 -7.50 -0.36
N ALA A 99 6.04 -8.12 -0.54
CA ALA A 99 5.60 -8.62 -1.84
C ALA A 99 5.44 -7.51 -2.89
N ALA A 100 5.05 -6.30 -2.48
CA ALA A 100 5.00 -5.15 -3.39
C ALA A 100 6.41 -4.62 -3.71
N LEU A 101 7.30 -4.52 -2.72
CA LEU A 101 8.66 -4.03 -2.91
C LEU A 101 9.50 -4.95 -3.83
N GLU A 102 9.26 -6.26 -3.80
CA GLU A 102 9.87 -7.23 -4.74
C GLU A 102 9.51 -6.94 -6.20
N GLN A 103 8.41 -6.23 -6.44
CA GLN A 103 7.91 -5.86 -7.77
C GLN A 103 8.15 -4.37 -8.08
N ALA A 104 8.87 -3.66 -7.22
CA ALA A 104 9.21 -2.28 -7.47
C ALA A 104 10.19 -2.17 -8.65
N ARG A 105 10.00 -1.14 -9.47
CA ARG A 105 10.79 -0.88 -10.69
C ARG A 105 11.65 0.39 -10.57
N ALA A 106 11.84 0.87 -9.35
CA ALA A 106 12.57 2.09 -9.04
C ALA A 106 13.48 1.89 -7.82
N ASN A 107 14.56 2.66 -7.76
CA ASN A 107 15.50 2.65 -6.63
C ASN A 107 14.88 3.25 -5.37
N VAL A 108 13.81 4.04 -5.53
CA VAL A 108 13.11 4.71 -4.45
C VAL A 108 11.63 4.39 -4.58
N VAL A 109 11.05 3.89 -3.49
CA VAL A 109 9.61 3.73 -3.33
C VAL A 109 9.10 4.80 -2.39
N THR A 110 8.05 5.49 -2.79
CA THR A 110 7.44 6.58 -2.01
C THR A 110 6.09 6.18 -1.46
N VAL A 111 5.65 6.86 -0.41
CA VAL A 111 4.30 6.75 0.14
C VAL A 111 3.85 8.08 0.72
N ARG A 112 2.55 8.35 0.63
CA ARG A 112 1.86 9.39 1.41
C ARG A 112 1.16 8.71 2.58
N ALA A 113 1.87 8.55 3.70
CA ALA A 113 1.38 7.83 4.86
C ALA A 113 0.34 8.65 5.61
N SER A 114 -0.75 8.04 6.10
CA SER A 114 -1.56 8.70 7.13
C SER A 114 -0.70 8.92 8.38
N LEU A 115 -0.97 9.97 9.16
CA LEU A 115 -0.19 10.27 10.36
C LEU A 115 -0.15 9.08 11.34
N SER A 116 -1.26 8.35 11.46
CA SER A 116 -1.36 7.14 12.30
C SER A 116 -0.55 5.95 11.78
N SER A 117 -0.11 5.96 10.53
CA SER A 117 0.63 4.86 9.90
C SER A 117 2.15 5.09 9.81
N VAL A 118 2.66 6.29 10.13
CA VAL A 118 4.09 6.64 10.04
C VAL A 118 4.97 5.62 10.75
N ALA A 119 4.66 5.30 12.00
CA ALA A 119 5.42 4.32 12.79
C ALA A 119 5.42 2.90 12.17
N ALA A 120 4.41 2.54 11.38
CA ALA A 120 4.40 1.27 10.65
C ALA A 120 5.36 1.32 9.45
N TYR A 121 5.35 2.41 8.69
CA TYR A 121 6.25 2.60 7.54
C TYR A 121 7.71 2.71 7.96
N GLU A 122 8.02 3.35 9.10
CA GLU A 122 9.38 3.35 9.68
C GLU A 122 9.88 1.91 9.93
N ARG A 123 9.01 1.02 10.43
CA ARG A 123 9.35 -0.41 10.64
C ARG A 123 9.49 -1.21 9.35
N TYR A 124 8.97 -0.70 8.23
CA TYR A 124 9.22 -1.21 6.89
C TYR A 124 10.49 -0.59 6.28
N GLY A 125 11.15 0.32 7.00
CA GLY A 125 12.38 1.00 6.60
C GLY A 125 12.15 2.13 5.60
N PHE A 126 10.99 2.79 5.67
CA PHE A 126 10.79 4.11 5.07
C PHE A 126 11.28 5.20 6.04
N ALA A 127 11.73 6.32 5.50
CA ALA A 127 12.12 7.52 6.24
C ALA A 127 11.24 8.70 5.83
N LEU A 128 11.14 9.72 6.67
CA LEU A 128 10.44 10.97 6.35
C LEU A 128 11.11 11.66 5.16
N ALA A 129 10.31 12.14 4.21
CA ALA A 129 10.79 12.73 2.95
C ALA A 129 10.32 14.19 2.74
N GLY A 130 9.69 14.80 3.75
CA GLY A 130 9.16 16.16 3.66
C GLY A 130 8.25 16.51 4.83
N GLU A 131 7.63 17.68 4.76
CA GLU A 131 6.66 18.14 5.75
C GLU A 131 5.29 17.48 5.55
N VAL A 132 4.46 17.50 6.61
CA VAL A 132 3.06 17.05 6.54
C VAL A 132 2.32 17.90 5.50
N GLY A 133 1.63 17.23 4.59
CA GLY A 133 0.83 17.87 3.56
C GLY A 133 -0.64 17.48 3.64
N GLU A 134 -1.46 18.18 2.87
CA GLU A 134 -2.87 17.85 2.67
C GLU A 134 -3.19 17.81 1.18
N LEU A 135 -3.98 16.83 0.76
CA LEU A 135 -4.49 16.76 -0.60
C LEU A 135 -5.96 16.30 -0.55
N ALA A 136 -6.85 17.14 -1.06
CA ALA A 136 -8.29 16.85 -1.13
C ALA A 136 -8.88 16.40 0.23
N GLY A 137 -8.50 17.08 1.32
CA GLY A 137 -8.96 16.76 2.68
C GLY A 137 -8.27 15.55 3.33
N LEU A 138 -7.28 14.92 2.68
CA LEU A 138 -6.47 13.85 3.24
C LEU A 138 -5.13 14.40 3.71
N ILE A 139 -4.89 14.34 5.01
CA ILE A 139 -3.61 14.71 5.62
C ILE A 139 -2.63 13.53 5.52
N TYR A 140 -1.41 13.80 5.08
CA TYR A 140 -0.39 12.78 4.90
C TYR A 140 1.02 13.26 5.27
N GLN A 141 1.86 12.30 5.64
CA GLN A 141 3.30 12.45 5.82
C GLN A 141 4.01 11.82 4.61
N PRO A 142 4.74 12.58 3.78
CA PRO A 142 5.62 12.03 2.76
C PRO A 142 6.70 11.16 3.39
N MET A 143 6.86 9.95 2.87
CA MET A 143 7.95 9.05 3.24
C MET A 143 8.51 8.33 2.03
N GLU A 144 9.77 7.93 2.10
CA GLU A 144 10.46 7.21 1.04
C GLU A 144 11.32 6.06 1.57
N LYS A 145 11.54 5.06 0.73
CA LYS A 145 12.42 3.93 0.99
C LYS A 145 13.33 3.71 -0.20
N TRP A 146 14.63 3.75 0.06
CA TRP A 146 15.65 3.35 -0.90
C TRP A 146 15.74 1.82 -0.95
N LEU A 147 15.67 1.27 -2.15
CA LEU A 147 15.84 -0.15 -2.41
C LEU A 147 17.28 -0.40 -2.83
N THR A 148 17.91 -1.38 -2.20
CA THR A 148 19.19 -1.89 -2.68
C THR A 148 18.89 -2.76 -3.89
N ILE A 149 19.18 -2.28 -5.10
CA ILE A 149 19.28 -3.18 -6.24
C ILE A 149 20.51 -4.02 -5.98
N SER A 150 20.31 -5.31 -5.66
CA SER A 150 21.40 -6.27 -5.75
C SER A 150 21.80 -6.28 -7.23
N SER A 151 22.92 -5.64 -7.55
CA SER A 151 23.57 -5.86 -8.83
C SER A 151 23.85 -7.36 -8.90
N ALA A 152 23.10 -8.07 -9.74
CA ALA A 152 23.50 -9.41 -10.14
C ALA A 152 24.94 -9.30 -10.62
N VAL A 153 25.80 -10.06 -9.94
CA VAL A 153 27.25 -10.15 -10.11
C VAL A 153 27.60 -10.09 -11.60
N TYR A 154 28.26 -9.00 -12.02
CA TYR A 154 29.07 -9.03 -13.23
C TYR A 154 30.41 -9.62 -12.80
N ASP A 155 30.66 -10.89 -13.12
CA ASP A 155 31.96 -11.54 -12.99
C ASP A 155 32.61 -11.62 -14.39
N PRO A 156 33.45 -10.66 -14.79
CA PRO A 156 34.24 -10.75 -16.02
C PRO A 156 35.58 -11.50 -15.80
N GLY A 157 35.74 -12.24 -14.70
CA GLY A 157 37.04 -12.70 -14.20
C GLY A 157 37.33 -14.20 -14.36
N CYS A 158 36.88 -14.86 -15.42
CA CYS A 158 37.43 -16.17 -15.81
C CYS A 158 38.26 -16.02 -17.09
N CYS A 159 39.45 -15.44 -16.96
CA CYS A 159 40.52 -15.60 -17.95
C CYS A 159 41.40 -16.76 -17.48
N SER A 160 41.17 -17.93 -18.09
CA SER A 160 42.10 -19.06 -18.17
C SER A 160 43.24 -18.78 -19.14
#